data_AF-A0A1H4ZZC9-F1
#
_entry.id   AF-A0A1H4ZZC9-F1
#
_cell.length_a   1.000
_cell.length_b   1.000
_cell.length_c   1.000
_cell.angle_alpha   90.00
_cell.angle_beta   90.00
_cell.angle_gamma   90.00
#
_symmetry.space_group_name_H-M   'P 1'
#
loop_
_entity.id
_entity.type
_entity.pdbx_description
1 polymer ?
#
loop_
_entity_poly.entity_id
_entity_poly.type
_entity_poly.pdbx_seq_one_letter_code
_entity_poly.pdbx_strand_id
1 'polypeptide(L)'
;MNPDPYSLKKPCANCPFNKVGAIELMPGRVEGIIKDLVNGTATGFSCHKTVYKNRSCSKREKENHKQCAGSLILLEKMGRQTQLMQVMERLGLYHPDDLKPYHDQVIDVPELVLEGHYRVKSVTIKPATQD
;
A
#
# COMPACT_ATOMS: atom_id res chain seq x y z
N MET A 1 20.65 11.33 -9.37
CA MET A 1 19.57 11.55 -8.39
C MET A 1 19.14 10.19 -7.89
N ASN A 2 19.21 9.95 -6.58
CA ASN A 2 18.66 8.72 -6.01
C ASN A 2 17.12 8.79 -6.14
N PRO A 3 16.47 7.76 -6.68
CA PRO A 3 15.03 7.75 -6.86
C PRO A 3 14.32 7.79 -5.49
N ASP A 4 13.44 8.77 -5.31
CA ASP A 4 12.62 8.90 -4.09
C ASP A 4 11.59 7.75 -4.00
N PRO A 5 11.71 6.85 -3.01
CA PRO A 5 10.80 5.73 -2.86
C PRO A 5 9.38 6.14 -2.46
N TYR A 6 9.15 7.36 -1.92
CA TYR A 6 7.83 7.88 -1.50
C TYR A 6 7.19 8.82 -2.53
N SER A 7 7.75 8.88 -3.73
CA SER A 7 7.26 9.75 -4.81
C SER A 7 5.89 9.35 -5.39
N LEU A 8 5.36 8.15 -5.11
CA LEU A 8 4.01 7.76 -5.53
C LEU A 8 2.97 8.27 -4.52
N LYS A 9 2.11 9.20 -4.96
CA LYS A 9 1.02 9.75 -4.14
C LYS A 9 -0.34 9.15 -4.45
N LYS A 10 -0.52 8.66 -5.69
CA LYS A 10 -1.76 8.08 -6.20
C LYS A 10 -1.66 6.56 -6.32
N PRO A 11 -2.67 5.78 -5.92
CA PRO A 11 -2.76 4.37 -6.26
C PRO A 11 -2.68 4.16 -7.77
N CYS A 12 -2.00 3.11 -8.21
CA CYS A 12 -2.02 2.80 -9.63
C CYS A 12 -3.41 2.30 -10.08
N ALA A 13 -3.68 2.35 -11.39
CA ALA A 13 -5.01 2.04 -11.94
C ALA A 13 -5.61 0.69 -11.47
N ASN A 14 -4.79 -0.36 -11.34
CA ASN A 14 -5.20 -1.68 -10.85
C ASN A 14 -4.51 -2.01 -9.51
N CYS A 15 -4.44 -1.05 -8.60
CA CYS A 15 -3.88 -1.27 -7.27
C CYS A 15 -4.68 -2.34 -6.52
N PRO A 16 -4.03 -3.32 -5.86
CA PRO A 16 -4.76 -4.31 -5.07
C PRO A 16 -5.52 -3.70 -3.89
N PHE A 17 -5.23 -2.45 -3.55
CA PHE A 17 -5.92 -1.70 -2.50
C PHE A 17 -7.04 -0.79 -3.04
N ASN A 18 -7.31 -0.75 -4.35
CA ASN A 18 -8.42 0.07 -4.87
C ASN A 18 -9.78 -0.55 -4.49
N LYS A 19 -10.78 0.30 -4.22
CA LYS A 19 -12.18 -0.14 -4.05
C LYS A 19 -12.78 -0.72 -5.34
N VAL A 20 -12.37 -0.16 -6.48
CA VAL A 20 -12.89 -0.50 -7.82
C VAL A 20 -11.71 -0.72 -8.76
N GLY A 21 -11.78 -1.76 -9.60
CA GLY A 21 -10.75 -2.07 -10.59
C GLY A 21 -9.44 -2.62 -10.01
N ALA A 22 -9.47 -3.14 -8.77
CA ALA A 22 -8.33 -3.81 -8.18
C ALA A 22 -7.95 -5.07 -8.97
N ILE A 23 -6.65 -5.37 -9.04
CA ILE A 23 -6.18 -6.66 -9.54
C ILE A 23 -6.64 -7.78 -8.60
N GLU A 24 -7.07 -8.90 -9.17
CA GLU A 24 -7.37 -10.10 -8.40
C GLU A 24 -6.09 -10.70 -7.82
N LEU A 25 -6.07 -10.89 -6.51
CA LEU A 25 -5.01 -11.59 -5.80
C LEU A 25 -5.56 -12.88 -5.23
N MET A 26 -4.66 -13.84 -4.93
CA MET A 26 -5.06 -15.04 -4.21
C MET A 26 -5.82 -14.66 -2.91
N PRO A 27 -6.87 -15.42 -2.54
CA PRO A 27 -7.63 -15.16 -1.32
C PRO A 27 -6.72 -15.02 -0.09
N GLY A 28 -6.96 -14.00 0.73
CA GLY A 28 -6.15 -13.71 1.93
C GLY A 28 -4.85 -12.95 1.67
N ARG A 29 -4.48 -12.66 0.41
CA ARG A 29 -3.21 -11.99 0.12
C ARG A 29 -3.20 -10.52 0.55
N VAL A 30 -4.28 -9.78 0.32
CA VAL A 30 -4.40 -8.37 0.73
C VAL A 30 -4.34 -8.29 2.25
N GLU A 31 -5.07 -9.17 2.92
CA GLU A 31 -5.08 -9.33 4.37
C GLU A 31 -3.70 -9.62 4.96
N GLY A 32 -2.94 -10.52 4.34
CA GLY A 32 -1.58 -10.83 4.76
C GLY A 32 -0.66 -9.61 4.66
N ILE A 33 -0.78 -8.82 3.58
CA ILE A 33 0.02 -7.59 3.44
C ILE A 33 -0.35 -6.57 4.53
N ILE A 34 -1.64 -6.38 4.79
CA ILE A 34 -2.11 -5.50 5.88
C ILE A 34 -1.57 -5.97 7.22
N LYS A 35 -1.57 -7.29 7.47
CA LYS A 35 -1.02 -7.91 8.68
C LYS A 35 0.45 -7.61 8.88
N ASP A 36 1.24 -7.79 7.85
CA ASP A 36 2.67 -7.58 7.93
C ASP A 36 3.01 -6.10 8.18
N LEU A 37 2.27 -5.18 7.55
CA LEU A 37 2.45 -3.74 7.74
C LEU A 37 2.01 -3.26 9.13
N VAL A 38 0.84 -3.70 9.60
CA VAL A 38 0.28 -3.25 10.89
C VAL A 38 1.05 -3.81 12.07
N ASN A 39 1.50 -5.07 12.00
CA ASN A 39 2.31 -5.68 13.06
C ASN A 39 3.79 -5.28 13.01
N GLY A 40 4.20 -4.52 11.99
CA GLY A 40 5.58 -4.07 11.82
C GLY A 40 6.55 -5.16 11.32
N THR A 41 6.05 -6.33 10.90
CA THR A 41 6.85 -7.36 10.22
C THR A 41 7.42 -6.83 8.89
N ALA A 42 6.68 -5.93 8.23
CA ALA A 42 7.11 -5.22 7.04
C ALA A 42 7.19 -3.70 7.30
N THR A 43 8.26 -3.06 6.85
CA THR A 43 8.46 -1.61 6.96
C THR A 43 7.82 -0.82 5.82
N GLY A 44 7.36 -1.53 4.77
CA GLY A 44 6.73 -0.96 3.59
C GLY A 44 6.34 -2.04 2.59
N PHE A 45 5.61 -1.66 1.56
CA PHE A 45 5.20 -2.56 0.49
C PHE A 45 5.52 -1.92 -0.86
N SER A 46 6.32 -2.61 -1.69
CA SER A 46 6.70 -2.10 -3.00
C SER A 46 5.52 -2.11 -3.96
N CYS A 47 5.40 -1.07 -4.79
CA CYS A 47 4.37 -0.99 -5.81
C CYS A 47 4.55 -2.14 -6.83
N HIS A 48 3.50 -2.93 -7.06
CA HIS A 48 3.57 -4.05 -7.99
C HIS A 48 3.89 -3.60 -9.42
N LYS A 49 3.48 -2.39 -9.81
CA LYS A 49 3.85 -1.84 -11.14
C LYS A 49 5.32 -1.43 -11.24
N THR A 50 5.97 -1.07 -10.14
CA THR A 50 7.40 -0.67 -10.18
C THR A 50 8.33 -1.86 -10.06
N VAL A 51 7.89 -2.95 -9.42
CA VAL A 51 8.70 -4.17 -9.26
C VAL A 51 8.72 -5.03 -10.53
N TYR A 52 7.62 -5.09 -11.30
CA TYR A 52 7.53 -6.00 -12.46
C TYR A 52 7.81 -5.35 -13.82
N LYS A 53 8.11 -4.04 -13.89
CA LYS A 53 8.33 -3.36 -15.17
C LYS A 53 9.55 -3.91 -15.94
N ASN A 54 10.47 -4.60 -15.25
CA ASN A 54 11.69 -5.12 -15.83
C ASN A 54 11.88 -6.62 -15.53
N ARG A 55 11.25 -7.49 -16.33
CA ARG A 55 11.60 -8.93 -16.37
C ARG A 55 12.95 -9.20 -17.07
N SER A 56 13.63 -8.16 -17.58
CA SER A 56 15.00 -8.26 -18.08
C SER A 56 15.97 -7.89 -16.96
N CYS A 57 16.21 -8.86 -16.06
CA CYS A 57 17.05 -8.67 -14.88
C CYS A 57 18.50 -8.34 -15.24
N SER A 58 18.85 -7.05 -15.24
CA SER A 58 20.20 -6.60 -14.91
C SER A 58 20.20 -6.00 -13.50
N LYS A 59 21.21 -6.33 -12.69
CA LYS A 59 21.32 -5.98 -11.26
C LYS A 59 21.18 -4.47 -10.93
N ARG A 60 21.19 -3.58 -11.93
CA ARG A 60 21.11 -2.11 -11.79
C ARG A 60 19.69 -1.56 -11.57
N GLU A 61 18.64 -2.34 -11.78
CA GLU A 61 17.26 -1.80 -11.76
C GLU A 61 16.53 -1.90 -10.41
N LYS A 62 17.23 -2.33 -9.35
CA LYS A 62 16.72 -2.26 -7.96
C LYS A 62 16.47 -0.83 -7.49
N GLU A 63 17.01 0.16 -8.20
CA GLU A 63 16.94 1.57 -7.83
C GLU A 63 15.50 2.12 -7.92
N ASN A 64 14.61 1.60 -8.77
CA ASN A 64 13.29 2.22 -8.98
C ASN A 64 12.13 1.63 -8.15
N HIS A 65 12.41 0.93 -7.05
CA HIS A 65 11.36 0.36 -6.20
C HIS A 65 10.68 1.47 -5.37
N LYS A 66 9.48 1.87 -5.80
CA LYS A 66 8.67 2.85 -5.07
C LYS A 66 7.72 2.15 -4.11
N GLN A 67 7.42 2.82 -3.00
CA GLN A 67 6.39 2.40 -2.06
C GLN A 67 5.01 2.45 -2.72
N CYS A 68 4.15 1.49 -2.37
CA CYS A 68 2.80 1.41 -2.87
C CYS A 68 1.93 2.49 -2.21
N ALA A 69 1.52 3.50 -2.98
CA ALA A 69 0.65 4.56 -2.49
C ALA A 69 -0.66 4.02 -1.88
N GLY A 70 -1.23 2.95 -2.44
CA GLY A 70 -2.45 2.33 -1.91
C GLY A 70 -2.29 1.76 -0.50
N SER A 71 -1.15 1.13 -0.19
CA SER A 71 -0.89 0.65 1.18
C SER A 71 -0.59 1.81 2.14
N LEU A 72 0.10 2.87 1.67
CA LEU A 72 0.35 4.06 2.48
C LEU A 72 -0.96 4.76 2.85
N ILE A 73 -1.86 4.97 1.90
CA ILE A 73 -3.19 5.55 2.13
C ILE A 73 -3.99 4.70 3.12
N LEU A 74 -3.95 3.38 2.98
CA LEU A 74 -4.64 2.49 3.91
C LEU A 74 -4.13 2.65 5.35
N LEU A 75 -2.82 2.74 5.52
CA LEU A 75 -2.19 2.97 6.83
C LEU A 75 -2.57 4.34 7.41
N GLU A 76 -2.55 5.39 6.59
CA GLU A 76 -3.00 6.73 7.00
C GLU A 76 -4.48 6.75 7.40
N LYS A 77 -5.35 6.05 6.67
CA LYS A 77 -6.77 5.87 7.05
C LYS A 77 -6.93 5.14 8.39
N MET A 78 -5.97 4.29 8.77
CA MET A 78 -5.92 3.63 10.08
C MET A 78 -5.33 4.51 11.19
N GLY A 79 -4.86 5.72 10.87
CA GLY A 79 -4.09 6.55 11.80
C GLY A 79 -2.78 5.88 12.21
N ARG A 80 -2.19 5.06 11.33
CA ARG A 80 -0.96 4.30 11.58
C ARG A 80 0.08 4.58 10.52
N GLN A 81 1.34 4.54 10.92
CA GLN A 81 2.48 4.67 10.02
C GLN A 81 3.50 3.60 10.35
N THR A 82 4.11 3.00 9.33
CA THR A 82 5.28 2.16 9.56
C THR A 82 6.45 3.01 10.09
N GLN A 83 7.44 2.36 10.70
CA GLN A 83 8.65 3.05 11.17
C GLN A 83 9.34 3.84 10.03
N LEU A 84 9.35 3.29 8.81
CA LEU A 84 9.96 3.96 7.67
C LEU A 84 9.17 5.18 7.21
N MET A 85 7.83 5.13 7.23
CA MET A 85 6.99 6.31 6.95
C MET A 85 7.31 7.46 7.91
N GLN A 86 7.35 7.14 9.20
CA GLN A 86 7.66 8.11 10.27
C GLN A 86 9.06 8.73 10.13
N VAL A 87 10.06 7.96 9.69
CA VAL A 87 11.40 8.48 9.42
C VAL A 87 11.39 9.39 8.20
N MET A 88 10.73 8.97 7.12
CA MET A 88 10.69 9.72 5.87
C MET A 88 9.88 11.01 5.97
N GLU A 89 8.85 11.04 6.83
CA GLU A 89 8.13 12.26 7.18
C GLU A 89 9.05 13.28 7.85
N ARG A 90 9.82 12.85 8.86
CA ARG A 90 10.79 13.72 9.56
C ARG A 90 11.91 14.21 8.65
N LEU A 91 12.25 13.45 7.62
CA LEU A 91 13.22 13.86 6.60
C LEU A 91 12.61 14.77 5.51
N GLY A 92 11.30 15.04 5.55
CA GLY A 92 10.60 15.84 4.54
C GLY A 92 10.46 15.14 3.17
N LEU A 93 10.67 13.82 3.11
CA LEU A 93 10.56 13.01 1.88
C LEU A 93 9.18 12.38 1.73
N TYR A 94 8.36 12.41 2.78
CA TYR A 94 7.00 11.90 2.80
C TYR A 94 6.08 12.93 3.48
N HIS A 95 4.92 13.22 2.88
CA HIS A 95 3.91 14.09 3.46
C HIS A 95 2.56 13.37 3.41
N PRO A 96 1.93 13.08 4.56
CA PRO A 96 0.62 12.43 4.62
C PRO A 96 -0.47 13.19 3.84
N ASP A 97 -0.39 14.52 3.82
CA ASP A 97 -1.35 15.39 3.12
C ASP A 97 -1.42 15.12 1.62
N ASP A 98 -0.32 14.67 0.99
CA ASP A 98 -0.29 14.32 -0.43
C ASP A 98 -1.21 13.13 -0.76
N LEU A 99 -1.54 12.32 0.23
CA LEU A 99 -2.32 11.10 0.07
C LEU A 99 -3.83 11.33 0.28
N LYS A 100 -4.21 12.36 1.03
CA LYS A 100 -5.61 12.69 1.38
C LYS A 100 -6.57 12.69 0.18
N PRO A 101 -6.24 13.27 -1.00
CA PRO A 101 -7.15 13.29 -2.14
C PRO A 101 -7.54 11.90 -2.69
N TYR A 102 -6.83 10.85 -2.30
CA TYR A 102 -7.00 9.49 -2.82
C TYR A 102 -7.60 8.52 -1.79
N HIS A 103 -7.98 8.98 -0.60
CA HIS A 103 -8.53 8.14 0.48
C HIS A 103 -9.77 7.35 0.05
N ASP A 104 -10.63 7.96 -0.77
CA ASP A 104 -11.87 7.33 -1.24
C ASP A 104 -11.64 6.24 -2.30
N GLN A 105 -10.49 6.28 -2.99
CA GLN A 105 -10.14 5.27 -3.99
C GLN A 105 -9.67 3.96 -3.36
N VAL A 106 -9.17 4.02 -2.13
CA VAL A 106 -8.58 2.88 -1.42
C VAL A 106 -9.61 2.24 -0.50
N ILE A 107 -9.57 0.90 -0.39
CA ILE A 107 -10.40 0.13 0.53
C ILE A 107 -10.47 0.77 1.91
N ASP A 108 -11.63 0.65 2.55
CA ASP A 108 -11.81 1.17 3.90
C ASP A 108 -11.07 0.29 4.89
N VAL A 109 -10.78 0.87 6.06
CA VAL A 109 -10.18 0.13 7.16
C VAL A 109 -11.10 -1.06 7.43
N PRO A 110 -10.61 -2.30 7.26
CA PRO A 110 -11.46 -3.44 7.56
C PRO A 110 -11.88 -3.31 9.03
N GLU A 111 -13.11 -3.70 9.39
CA GLU A 111 -13.70 -3.58 10.74
C GLU A 111 -12.86 -4.23 11.87
N LEU A 112 -11.85 -4.98 11.46
CA LEU A 112 -10.71 -5.59 12.14
C LEU A 112 -9.97 -4.89 13.28
N VAL A 113 -10.17 -3.60 13.54
CA VAL A 113 -9.21 -2.81 14.34
C VAL A 113 -9.63 -2.60 15.81
N LEU A 114 -10.78 -3.10 16.27
CA LEU A 114 -11.30 -2.70 17.59
C LEU A 114 -11.09 -3.64 18.79
N GLU A 115 -10.42 -4.79 18.66
CA GLU A 115 -10.04 -5.57 19.85
C GLU A 115 -8.54 -5.82 19.88
N GLY A 116 -7.92 -5.52 21.02
CA GLY A 116 -6.49 -5.33 21.27
C GLY A 116 -5.53 -6.48 20.95
N HIS A 117 -5.92 -7.46 20.14
CA HIS A 117 -5.07 -8.51 19.59
C HIS A 117 -5.44 -8.77 18.13
N TYR A 118 -4.51 -8.43 17.23
CA TYR A 118 -4.63 -8.49 15.78
C TYR A 118 -5.13 -9.87 15.28
N ARG A 119 -6.40 -9.99 14.88
CA ARG A 119 -6.98 -11.18 14.24
C ARG A 119 -7.68 -10.80 12.94
N VAL A 120 -7.02 -10.99 11.79
CA VAL A 120 -7.61 -10.82 10.44
C VAL A 120 -8.90 -11.63 10.30
N LYS A 121 -10.02 -10.94 10.04
CA LYS A 121 -11.24 -11.50 9.48
C LYS A 121 -11.37 -10.94 8.06
N SER A 122 -11.84 -11.79 7.15
CA SER A 122 -11.91 -11.58 5.70
C SER A 122 -12.28 -10.15 5.27
N VAL A 123 -11.54 -9.60 4.30
CA VAL A 123 -11.88 -8.34 3.62
C VAL A 123 -12.93 -8.62 2.56
N THR A 124 -14.09 -7.95 2.63
CA THR A 124 -15.09 -8.02 1.57
C THR A 124 -14.69 -7.08 0.44
N ILE A 125 -14.01 -7.62 -0.59
CA ILE A 125 -13.75 -6.90 -1.84
C ILE A 125 -15.01 -7.07 -2.71
N LYS A 126 -15.71 -5.97 -3.02
CA LYS A 126 -16.81 -6.02 -3.99
C LYS A 126 -16.21 -6.29 -5.39
N PRO A 127 -16.69 -7.31 -6.13
CA PRO A 127 -16.20 -7.56 -7.47
C PRO A 127 -16.48 -6.35 -8.37
N ALA A 128 -15.57 -6.09 -9.31
CA ALA A 128 -15.78 -5.07 -10.32
C ALA A 128 -17.02 -5.42 -11.16
N THR A 129 -17.98 -4.50 -11.24
CA THR A 129 -19.06 -4.59 -12.21
C THR A 129 -18.45 -4.55 -13.60
N GLN A 130 -18.69 -5.60 -14.38
CA GLN A 130 -18.39 -5.65 -15.80
C GLN A 130 -19.48 -4.86 -16.53
N ASP A 131 -19.11 -3.73 -17.14
CA ASP A 131 -19.88 -3.07 -18.20
C ASP A 131 -19.28 -3.45 -19.55
#